data_AF-A0A935LNT8-F1
#
_entry.id   AF-A0A935LNT8-F1
#
_cell.length_a   1.000
_cell.length_b   1.000
_cell.length_c   1.000
_cell.angle_alpha   90.00
_cell.angle_beta   90.00
_cell.angle_gamma   90.00
#
_symmetry.space_group_name_H-M   'P 1'
#
loop_
_entity.id
_entity.type
_entity.pdbx_description
1 polymer ?
#
loop_
_entity_poly.entity_id
_entity_poly.type
_entity_poly.pdbx_seq_one_letter_code
_entity_poly.pdbx_strand_id
1 'polypeptide(L)'
;MPTSAINPNVDWYFAKATKWQEEQEKLRTIVLDCGLREELKWGHPCYTIQKNNIVLIHAFKDYCALLFMKGALLKDDHGILVQQTENVQAARQIRFTGLKEVIKLERTIKAYIHEAMEVEQAGLKVEMKKTKEFDMPEEFQHALKQDPSLKKAFLALTPGRQRGYLLHFSSAKQSKTRESRIEKCTPKILAGKGMDDAYKTSSSVRTVRAATDEVRLLSGGNPQIAKGDGDAPVQAYIAAMPGWKKDVGRKLDALIMRTVPKAHKAVKWNTPMYGFQDQGWFLGFHCITEYVKVAFYYGSSLEPMPPVGSKQKNVRYYHIHEGDRIDEKLVTGWVKQAAKLPGWRM
;
A
#
# COMPACT_ATOMS: atom_id res chain seq x y z
N MET A 1 -1.61 5.16 35.58
CA MET A 1 -2.11 5.24 34.19
C MET A 1 -1.91 3.85 33.59
N PRO A 2 -2.88 3.27 32.87
CA PRO A 2 -2.66 1.99 32.20
C PRO A 2 -1.51 2.16 31.20
N THR A 3 -0.46 1.36 31.35
CA THR A 3 0.67 1.28 30.44
C THR A 3 0.13 1.10 29.03
N SER A 4 0.51 1.98 28.09
CA SER A 4 0.08 1.87 26.70
C SER A 4 0.54 0.51 26.16
N ALA A 5 -0.40 -0.38 25.90
CA ALA A 5 -0.10 -1.76 25.54
C ALA A 5 0.50 -1.81 24.13
N ILE A 6 1.64 -2.49 24.00
CA ILE A 6 2.27 -2.83 22.73
C ILE A 6 1.25 -3.54 21.84
N ASN A 7 1.14 -3.13 20.56
CA ASN A 7 0.18 -3.71 19.63
C ASN A 7 0.85 -4.81 18.77
N PRO A 8 0.47 -6.09 18.91
CA PRO A 8 1.10 -7.18 18.14
C PRO A 8 0.97 -7.04 16.63
N ASN A 9 -0.03 -6.30 16.15
CA ASN A 9 -0.20 -6.05 14.71
C ASN A 9 0.84 -5.08 14.14
N VAL A 10 1.60 -4.40 15.00
CA VAL A 10 2.65 -3.46 14.60
C VAL A 10 4.04 -4.10 14.75
N ASP A 11 4.18 -5.16 15.55
CA ASP A 11 5.48 -5.80 15.81
C ASP A 11 6.22 -6.22 14.55
N TRP A 12 5.52 -6.71 13.52
CA TRP A 12 6.15 -7.09 12.24
C TRP A 12 6.91 -5.92 11.60
N TYR A 13 6.47 -4.68 11.81
CA TYR A 13 7.12 -3.49 11.24
C TYR A 13 8.52 -3.28 11.83
N PHE A 14 8.66 -3.54 13.13
CA PHE A 14 9.92 -3.38 13.87
C PHE A 14 10.77 -4.66 13.85
N ALA A 15 10.15 -5.85 13.77
CA ALA A 15 10.85 -7.13 13.66
C ALA A 15 11.55 -7.33 12.30
N LYS A 16 11.16 -6.56 11.29
CA LYS A 16 11.84 -6.57 9.99
C LYS A 16 13.17 -5.82 10.12
N ALA A 17 14.26 -6.57 9.99
CA ALA A 17 15.60 -6.00 9.93
C ALA A 17 15.68 -4.93 8.83
N THR A 18 15.84 -3.67 9.23
CA THR A 18 16.03 -2.54 8.34
C THR A 18 17.28 -1.79 8.78
N LYS A 19 17.76 -0.88 7.93
CA LYS A 19 18.87 0.03 8.25
C LYS A 19 18.63 0.82 9.55
N TRP A 20 17.37 1.03 9.95
CA TRP A 20 16.96 1.94 11.02
C TRP A 20 16.27 1.24 12.18
N GLN A 21 16.47 -0.07 12.33
CA GLN A 21 15.70 -0.87 13.29
C GLN A 21 15.85 -0.34 14.72
N GLU A 22 17.07 -0.12 15.19
CA GLU A 22 17.33 0.35 16.55
C GLU A 22 16.75 1.75 16.80
N GLU A 23 16.87 2.66 15.82
CA GLU A 23 16.28 4.00 15.90
C GLU A 23 14.75 3.93 16.01
N GLN A 24 14.12 3.08 15.19
CA GLN A 24 12.68 2.92 15.16
C GLN A 24 12.15 2.29 16.45
N GLU A 25 12.83 1.28 16.99
CA GLU A 25 12.49 0.66 18.28
C GLU A 25 12.64 1.66 19.45
N LYS A 26 13.69 2.48 19.42
CA LYS A 26 13.87 3.55 20.42
C LYS A 26 12.78 4.62 20.29
N LEU A 27 12.43 5.04 19.07
CA LEU A 27 11.32 5.97 18.84
C LEU A 27 9.98 5.37 19.31
N ARG A 28 9.70 4.10 19.01
CA ARG A 28 8.50 3.38 19.50
C ARG A 28 8.40 3.45 21.02
N THR A 29 9.51 3.16 21.70
CA THR A 29 9.59 3.22 23.17
C THR A 29 9.29 4.62 23.69
N ILE A 30 9.91 5.66 23.12
CA ILE A 30 9.68 7.06 23.52
C ILE A 30 8.20 7.44 23.33
N VAL A 31 7.62 7.09 22.19
CA VAL A 31 6.24 7.47 21.85
C VAL A 31 5.21 6.77 22.74
N LEU A 32 5.43 5.50 23.09
CA LEU A 32 4.59 4.75 24.02
C LEU A 32 4.70 5.31 25.45
N ASP A 33 5.90 5.72 25.87
CA ASP A 33 6.14 6.36 27.18
C ASP A 33 5.39 7.70 27.33
N CYS A 34 5.12 8.40 26.22
CA CYS A 34 4.24 9.58 26.22
C CYS A 34 2.74 9.25 26.38
N GLY A 35 2.35 7.97 26.49
CA GLY A 35 0.97 7.54 26.68
C GLY A 35 0.11 7.49 25.41
N LEU A 36 0.72 7.57 24.22
CA LEU A 36 0.01 7.38 22.96
C LEU A 36 -0.28 5.90 22.70
N ARG A 37 -1.42 5.63 22.07
CA ARG A 37 -1.83 4.28 21.67
C ARG A 37 -1.27 3.93 20.30
N GLU A 38 -0.82 2.70 20.15
CA GLU A 38 -0.22 2.24 18.90
C GLU A 38 -1.23 1.53 17.99
N GLU A 39 -1.29 1.96 16.73
CA GLU A 39 -2.13 1.43 15.66
C GLU A 39 -1.30 1.21 14.37
N LEU A 40 -1.76 0.34 13.48
CA LEU A 40 -1.18 0.19 12.14
C LEU A 40 -2.05 0.95 11.13
N LYS A 41 -1.56 2.06 10.56
CA LYS A 41 -2.27 2.83 9.53
C LYS A 41 -1.39 3.04 8.31
N TRP A 42 -1.96 2.80 7.14
CA TRP A 42 -1.26 2.94 5.85
C TRP A 42 0.05 2.14 5.75
N GLY A 43 0.15 1.02 6.51
CA GLY A 43 1.36 0.21 6.57
C GLY A 43 2.46 0.74 7.50
N HIS A 44 2.17 1.75 8.32
CA HIS A 44 3.11 2.39 9.22
C HIS A 44 2.61 2.37 10.68
N PRO A 45 3.52 2.27 11.67
CA PRO A 45 3.21 2.53 13.06
C PRO A 45 2.64 3.94 13.22
N CYS A 46 1.42 4.02 13.71
CA CYS A 46 0.68 5.24 13.92
C CYS A 46 0.28 5.34 15.38
N TYR A 47 0.57 6.49 15.99
CA TYR A 47 0.33 6.69 17.40
C TYR A 47 -0.76 7.72 17.59
N THR A 48 -1.78 7.33 18.36
CA THR A 48 -3.03 8.06 18.48
C THR A 48 -3.30 8.45 19.93
N ILE A 49 -4.02 9.56 20.10
CA ILE A 49 -4.72 9.86 21.34
C ILE A 49 -6.22 9.75 21.04
N GLN A 50 -6.92 8.89 21.80
CA GLN A 50 -8.29 8.47 21.50
C GLN A 50 -8.41 7.84 20.10
N LYS A 51 -8.88 8.61 19.10
CA LYS A 51 -8.98 8.18 17.68
C LYS A 51 -8.19 9.09 16.74
N ASN A 52 -7.54 10.14 17.26
CA ASN A 52 -6.86 11.15 16.47
C ASN A 52 -5.39 10.79 16.33
N ASN A 53 -4.86 10.90 15.11
CA ASN A 53 -3.48 10.56 14.81
C ASN A 53 -2.55 11.71 15.24
N ILE A 54 -1.52 11.38 16.01
CA ILE A 54 -0.55 12.36 16.53
C ILE A 54 0.76 12.25 15.77
N VAL A 55 1.39 11.06 15.80
CA VAL A 55 2.66 10.80 15.10
C VAL A 55 2.67 9.50 14.31
N LEU A 56 3.52 9.42 13.28
CA LEU A 56 3.90 8.20 12.57
C LEU A 56 5.40 7.96 12.68
N ILE A 57 5.83 6.70 12.71
CA ILE A 57 7.24 6.32 12.52
C ILE A 57 7.42 5.78 11.10
N HIS A 58 8.35 6.35 10.34
CA HIS A 58 8.65 5.96 8.96
C HIS A 58 10.14 5.61 8.78
N ALA A 59 10.42 4.66 7.89
CA ALA A 59 11.75 4.42 7.32
C ALA A 59 11.82 4.98 5.90
N PHE A 60 12.90 5.69 5.59
CA PHE A 60 13.30 6.10 4.24
C PHE A 60 14.67 5.51 3.90
N LYS A 61 15.13 5.70 2.66
CA LYS A 61 16.43 5.21 2.20
C LYS A 61 17.59 5.76 3.06
N ASP A 62 17.54 7.06 3.35
CA ASP A 62 18.67 7.78 3.94
C ASP A 62 18.44 8.26 5.38
N TYR A 63 17.22 8.09 5.92
CA TYR A 63 16.88 8.42 7.32
C TYR A 63 15.65 7.63 7.80
N CYS A 64 15.43 7.58 9.11
CA CYS A 64 14.10 7.32 9.67
C CYS A 64 13.49 8.62 10.21
N ALA A 65 12.18 8.68 10.35
CA ALA A 65 11.49 9.90 10.77
C ALA A 65 10.36 9.64 11.75
N LEU A 66 10.21 10.59 12.68
CA LEU A 66 8.99 10.79 13.45
C LEU A 66 8.21 11.92 12.79
N LEU A 67 7.06 11.59 12.20
CA LEU A 67 6.20 12.52 11.49
C LEU A 67 5.06 12.98 12.39
N PHE A 68 4.91 14.29 12.57
CA PHE A 68 3.83 14.93 13.32
C PHE A 68 2.71 15.34 12.37
N MET A 69 1.48 14.88 12.61
CA MET A 69 0.34 15.09 11.70
C MET A 69 -0.01 16.57 11.49
N LYS A 70 0.04 17.34 12.58
CA LYS A 70 -0.17 18.80 12.61
C LYS A 70 1.12 19.54 12.97
N GLY A 71 2.26 19.02 12.52
CA GLY A 71 3.58 19.56 12.86
C GLY A 71 3.77 21.04 12.53
N ALA A 72 3.03 21.60 11.57
CA ALA A 72 3.04 23.02 11.23
C ALA A 72 2.47 23.94 12.33
N LEU A 73 1.76 23.39 13.32
CA LEU A 73 1.24 24.15 14.47
C LEU A 73 2.16 24.12 15.69
N LEU A 74 3.23 23.33 15.64
CA LEU A 74 4.21 23.25 16.73
C LEU A 74 5.14 24.46 16.66
N LYS A 75 5.56 24.97 17.82
CA LYS A 75 6.40 26.18 17.91
C LYS A 75 7.77 26.04 17.24
N ASP A 76 8.32 24.82 17.28
CA ASP A 76 9.64 24.48 16.77
C ASP A 76 10.82 25.27 17.37
N ASP A 77 10.82 25.48 18.70
CA ASP A 77 11.88 26.23 19.39
C ASP A 77 13.30 25.67 19.17
N HIS A 78 13.42 24.41 18.74
CA HIS A 78 14.70 23.75 18.45
C HIS A 78 15.08 23.75 16.97
N GLY A 79 14.19 24.18 16.07
CA GLY A 79 14.43 24.26 14.63
C GLY A 79 14.67 22.91 13.95
N ILE A 80 14.07 21.83 14.45
CA ILE A 80 14.31 20.45 13.96
C ILE A 80 13.13 19.89 13.16
N LEU A 81 12.04 20.64 12.99
CA LEU A 81 10.88 20.20 12.21
C LEU A 81 11.04 20.53 10.73
N VAL A 82 11.13 19.47 9.92
CA VAL A 82 11.34 19.56 8.48
C VAL A 82 10.01 19.35 7.74
N GLN A 83 9.70 20.27 6.81
CA GLN A 83 8.64 20.07 5.82
C GLN A 83 9.10 19.07 4.75
N GLN A 84 8.34 18.01 4.49
CA GLN A 84 8.80 16.93 3.61
C GLN A 84 9.02 17.38 2.16
N THR A 85 8.08 18.17 1.64
CA THR A 85 8.12 18.81 0.32
C THR A 85 7.39 20.15 0.41
N GLU A 86 7.63 21.04 -0.54
CA GLU A 86 7.00 22.37 -0.63
C GLU A 86 5.46 22.34 -0.57
N ASN A 87 4.85 21.22 -0.97
CA ASN A 87 3.39 21.06 -1.07
C ASN A 87 2.76 20.45 0.19
N VAL A 88 3.56 19.87 1.10
CA VAL A 88 3.04 19.34 2.38
C VAL A 88 2.78 20.49 3.33
N GLN A 89 1.52 20.79 3.60
CA GLN A 89 1.15 21.97 4.38
C GLN A 89 1.18 21.70 5.89
N ALA A 90 0.54 20.62 6.34
CA ALA A 90 0.31 20.36 7.77
C ALA A 90 1.42 19.58 8.48
N ALA A 91 1.92 18.52 7.86
CA ALA A 91 2.84 17.62 8.55
C ALA A 91 4.26 18.20 8.63
N ARG A 92 5.00 17.79 9.65
CA ARG A 92 6.46 17.99 9.76
C ARG A 92 7.12 16.70 10.23
N GLN A 93 8.40 16.55 9.94
CA GLN A 93 9.21 15.42 10.36
C GLN A 93 10.38 15.87 11.21
N ILE A 94 10.69 15.11 12.26
CA ILE A 94 12.04 15.02 12.77
C ILE A 94 12.71 13.84 12.06
N ARG A 95 13.91 14.04 11.52
CA ARG A 95 14.66 13.03 10.77
C ARG A 95 15.89 12.61 11.54
N PHE A 96 16.19 11.32 11.55
CA PHE A 96 17.30 10.73 12.27
C PHE A 96 18.12 9.83 11.34
N THR A 97 19.44 9.89 11.51
CA THR A 97 20.42 9.08 10.77
C THR A 97 21.26 8.18 11.67
N GLY A 98 20.97 8.15 12.97
CA GLY A 98 21.59 7.23 13.92
C GLY A 98 20.92 7.22 15.30
N LEU A 99 21.00 6.09 16.00
CA LEU A 99 20.43 5.89 17.34
C LEU A 99 20.88 6.94 18.36
N LYS A 100 22.15 7.36 18.30
CA LYS A 100 22.70 8.40 19.20
C LYS A 100 21.94 9.72 19.09
N GLU A 101 21.44 10.08 17.91
CA GLU A 101 20.64 11.29 17.71
C GLU A 101 19.28 11.16 18.38
N VAL A 102 18.62 10.00 18.25
CA VAL A 102 17.33 9.71 18.90
C VAL A 102 17.47 9.79 20.43
N ILE A 103 18.52 9.17 20.97
CA ILE A 103 18.79 9.18 22.42
C ILE A 103 19.07 10.60 22.91
N LYS A 104 19.94 11.35 22.22
CA LYS A 104 20.29 12.73 22.59
C LYS A 104 19.07 13.65 22.59
N LEU A 105 18.15 13.46 21.65
CA LEU A 105 16.96 14.28 21.48
C LEU A 105 15.74 13.76 22.24
N GLU A 106 15.85 12.71 23.07
CA GLU A 106 14.69 12.06 23.71
C GLU A 106 13.78 13.06 24.44
N ARG A 107 14.35 13.95 25.26
CA ARG A 107 13.57 14.96 26.00
C ARG A 107 12.83 15.92 25.06
N THR A 108 13.50 16.35 23.99
CA THR A 108 12.93 17.23 22.97
C THR A 108 11.83 16.52 22.18
N ILE A 109 12.02 15.26 21.82
CA ILE A 109 11.01 14.43 21.14
C ILE A 109 9.75 14.32 22.01
N LYS A 110 9.89 14.02 23.30
CA LYS A 110 8.75 13.95 24.23
C LYS A 110 8.02 15.30 24.33
N ALA A 111 8.75 16.41 24.41
CA ALA A 111 8.15 17.75 24.44
C ALA A 111 7.29 18.03 23.19
N TYR A 112 7.79 17.75 21.99
CA TYR A 112 7.01 17.89 20.76
C TYR A 112 5.79 16.95 20.70
N ILE A 113 5.91 15.73 21.23
CA ILE A 113 4.77 14.79 21.29
C ILE A 113 3.67 15.35 22.20
N HIS A 114 4.02 15.87 23.37
CA HIS A 114 3.06 16.47 24.29
C HIS A 114 2.42 17.74 23.69
N GLU A 115 3.20 18.61 23.05
CA GLU A 115 2.67 19.78 22.34
C GLU A 115 1.70 19.35 21.22
N ALA A 116 2.04 18.31 20.45
CA ALA A 116 1.15 17.77 19.42
C ALA A 116 -0.15 17.18 20.00
N MET A 117 -0.10 16.58 21.20
CA MET A 117 -1.29 16.14 21.92
C MET A 117 -2.16 17.32 22.36
N GLU A 118 -1.56 18.40 22.87
CA GLU A 118 -2.26 19.63 23.26
C GLU A 118 -2.93 20.30 22.06
N VAL A 119 -2.23 20.40 20.92
CA VAL A 119 -2.76 20.90 19.64
C VAL A 119 -4.00 20.11 19.22
N GLU A 120 -3.97 18.78 19.37
CA GLU A 120 -5.11 17.92 19.03
C GLU A 120 -6.27 18.08 20.02
N GLN A 121 -6.00 18.12 21.32
CA GLN A 121 -7.00 18.30 22.37
C GLN A 121 -7.69 19.67 22.27
N ALA A 122 -6.94 20.72 21.92
CA ALA A 122 -7.48 22.06 21.67
C ALA A 122 -8.27 22.16 20.35
N GLY A 123 -8.31 21.10 19.53
CA GLY A 123 -9.07 21.07 18.28
C GLY A 123 -8.51 21.99 17.20
N LEU A 124 -7.24 22.42 17.31
CA LEU A 124 -6.61 23.33 16.36
C LEU A 124 -6.51 22.68 14.98
N LYS A 125 -6.66 23.50 13.94
CA LYS A 125 -6.61 23.08 12.54
C LYS A 125 -5.55 23.88 11.80
N VAL A 126 -4.78 23.19 10.97
CA VAL A 126 -3.87 23.85 10.03
C VAL A 126 -4.70 24.55 8.97
N GLU A 127 -4.48 25.85 8.79
CA GLU A 127 -5.05 26.59 7.67
C GLU A 127 -4.41 26.11 6.36
N MET A 128 -5.23 25.50 5.52
CA MET A 128 -4.79 24.98 4.23
C MET A 128 -5.02 26.02 3.15
N LYS A 129 -4.06 26.18 2.25
CA LYS A 129 -4.19 26.96 1.02
C LYS A 129 -5.45 26.55 0.26
N LYS A 130 -6.25 27.56 -0.09
CA LYS A 130 -7.42 27.45 -0.96
C LYS A 130 -6.95 27.22 -2.39
N THR A 131 -7.78 26.59 -3.21
CA THR A 131 -7.42 26.27 -4.61
C THR A 131 -6.98 27.49 -5.42
N LYS A 132 -7.59 28.65 -5.17
CA LYS A 132 -7.25 29.92 -5.85
C LYS A 132 -5.83 30.43 -5.58
N GLU A 133 -5.16 29.90 -4.56
CA GLU A 133 -3.80 30.27 -4.18
C GLU A 133 -2.74 29.37 -4.83
N PHE A 134 -3.16 28.40 -5.65
CA PHE A 134 -2.26 27.57 -6.45
C PHE A 134 -2.12 28.16 -7.85
N ASP A 135 -0.90 28.15 -8.36
CA ASP A 135 -0.60 28.65 -9.69
C ASP A 135 -1.45 27.93 -10.75
N MET A 136 -2.13 28.73 -11.57
CA MET A 136 -2.84 28.27 -12.75
C MET A 136 -2.03 28.69 -13.97
N PRO A 137 -1.27 27.76 -14.60
CA PRO A 137 -0.42 28.10 -15.73
C PRO A 137 -1.22 28.74 -16.87
N GLU A 138 -0.60 29.70 -17.56
CA GLU A 138 -1.24 30.44 -18.65
C GLU A 138 -1.81 29.52 -19.73
N GLU A 139 -1.13 28.41 -20.02
CA GLU A 139 -1.59 27.41 -20.99
C GLU A 139 -2.90 26.75 -20.55
N PHE A 140 -3.07 26.50 -19.25
CA PHE A 140 -4.33 25.96 -18.75
C PHE A 140 -5.42 27.02 -18.75
N GLN A 141 -5.11 28.27 -18.39
CA GLN A 141 -6.06 29.38 -18.50
C GLN A 141 -6.55 29.55 -19.95
N HIS A 142 -5.66 29.42 -20.93
CA HIS A 142 -6.01 29.45 -22.34
C HIS A 142 -6.92 28.28 -22.74
N ALA A 143 -6.58 27.05 -22.34
CA ALA A 143 -7.43 25.88 -22.59
C ALA A 143 -8.84 26.04 -22.00
N LEU A 144 -8.98 26.59 -20.79
CA LEU A 144 -10.27 26.88 -20.17
C LEU A 144 -11.07 27.98 -20.88
N LYS A 145 -10.39 28.92 -21.56
CA LYS A 145 -11.05 29.96 -22.37
C LYS A 145 -11.56 29.38 -23.70
N GLN A 146 -10.79 28.49 -24.32
CA GLN A 146 -11.14 27.88 -25.61
C GLN A 146 -12.22 26.79 -25.50
N ASP A 147 -12.26 26.06 -24.38
CA ASP A 147 -13.25 25.01 -24.13
C ASP A 147 -14.11 25.30 -22.88
N PRO A 148 -15.32 25.87 -23.06
CA PRO A 148 -16.26 26.10 -21.97
C PRO A 148 -16.68 24.83 -21.23
N SER A 149 -16.69 23.67 -21.90
CA SER A 149 -17.04 22.38 -21.28
C SER A 149 -15.95 21.94 -20.33
N LEU A 150 -14.67 22.08 -20.73
CA LEU A 150 -13.53 21.83 -19.87
C LEU A 150 -13.53 22.75 -18.64
N LYS A 151 -13.82 24.04 -18.82
CA LYS A 151 -13.94 25.00 -17.72
C LYS A 151 -15.03 24.60 -16.72
N LYS A 152 -16.22 24.27 -17.21
CA LYS A 152 -17.33 23.82 -16.37
C LYS A 152 -16.97 22.54 -15.61
N ALA A 153 -16.36 21.57 -16.29
CA ALA A 153 -15.95 20.31 -15.70
C ALA A 153 -14.88 20.49 -14.62
N PHE A 154 -13.85 21.31 -14.89
CA PHE A 154 -12.79 21.61 -13.93
C PHE A 154 -13.34 22.28 -12.66
N LEU A 155 -14.22 23.28 -12.81
CA LEU A 155 -14.82 23.98 -11.67
C LEU A 155 -15.75 23.07 -10.84
N ALA A 156 -16.34 22.05 -11.46
CA ALA A 156 -17.16 21.05 -10.78
C ALA A 156 -16.33 20.00 -10.00
N LEU A 157 -15.02 19.90 -10.21
CA LEU A 157 -14.15 19.01 -9.44
C LEU A 157 -14.06 19.47 -7.98
N THR A 158 -13.84 18.52 -7.05
CA THR A 158 -13.57 18.87 -5.65
C THR A 158 -12.28 19.71 -5.52
N PRO A 159 -12.13 20.57 -4.50
CA PRO A 159 -10.92 21.37 -4.31
C PRO A 159 -9.63 20.54 -4.30
N GLY A 160 -9.66 19.33 -3.74
CA GLY A 160 -8.53 18.41 -3.78
C GLY A 160 -8.14 17.97 -5.19
N ARG A 161 -9.12 17.65 -6.04
CA ARG A 161 -8.88 17.25 -7.44
C ARG A 161 -8.38 18.42 -8.29
N GLN A 162 -8.98 19.60 -8.13
CA GLN A 162 -8.52 20.81 -8.81
C GLN A 162 -7.05 21.10 -8.47
N ARG A 163 -6.69 21.12 -7.17
CA ARG A 163 -5.32 21.32 -6.72
C ARG A 163 -4.34 20.30 -7.29
N GLY A 164 -4.73 19.03 -7.36
CA GLY A 164 -3.90 17.98 -7.96
C GLY A 164 -3.51 18.28 -9.41
N TYR A 165 -4.48 18.71 -10.22
CA TYR A 165 -4.21 19.12 -11.61
C TYR A 165 -3.33 20.37 -11.69
N LEU A 166 -3.63 21.41 -10.90
CA LEU A 166 -2.83 22.64 -10.88
C LEU A 166 -1.37 22.35 -10.53
N LEU A 167 -1.11 21.57 -9.48
CA LEU A 167 0.24 21.16 -9.11
C LEU A 167 0.94 20.35 -10.21
N HIS A 168 0.21 19.46 -10.88
CA HIS A 168 0.79 18.67 -11.97
C HIS A 168 1.16 19.53 -13.17
N PHE A 169 0.31 20.50 -13.54
CA PHE A 169 0.62 21.39 -14.64
C PHE A 169 1.77 22.34 -14.27
N SER A 170 1.69 22.99 -13.11
CA SER A 170 2.68 23.99 -12.67
C SER A 170 4.07 23.39 -12.36
N SER A 171 4.16 22.10 -12.03
CA SER A 171 5.46 21.44 -11.82
C SER A 171 6.31 21.30 -13.10
N ALA A 172 5.74 21.49 -14.30
CA ALA A 172 6.51 21.49 -15.54
C ALA A 172 7.07 22.88 -15.85
N LYS A 173 8.41 22.96 -15.94
CA LYS A 173 9.12 24.21 -16.27
C LYS A 173 8.91 24.65 -17.73
N GLN A 174 8.83 23.70 -18.67
CA GLN A 174 8.66 23.97 -20.09
C GLN A 174 7.19 24.08 -20.50
N SER A 175 6.85 25.13 -21.24
CA SER A 175 5.50 25.40 -21.74
C SER A 175 4.89 24.23 -22.51
N LYS A 176 5.62 23.68 -23.50
CA LYS A 176 5.18 22.49 -24.27
C LYS A 176 4.83 21.28 -23.39
N THR A 177 5.51 21.11 -22.27
CA THR A 177 5.21 20.02 -21.34
C THR A 177 3.93 20.30 -20.56
N ARG A 178 3.66 21.56 -20.19
CA ARG A 178 2.39 21.96 -19.57
C ARG A 178 1.24 21.70 -20.51
N GLU A 179 1.34 22.12 -21.77
CA GLU A 179 0.34 21.88 -22.82
C GLU A 179 0.05 20.39 -22.98
N SER A 180 1.08 19.56 -23.17
CA SER A 180 0.91 18.11 -23.31
C SER A 180 0.28 17.47 -22.06
N ARG A 181 0.62 17.94 -20.85
CA ARG A 181 -0.01 17.46 -19.60
C ARG A 181 -1.48 17.84 -19.53
N ILE A 182 -1.83 19.07 -19.92
CA ILE A 182 -3.20 19.55 -19.97
C ILE A 182 -4.00 18.69 -20.94
N GLU A 183 -3.54 18.54 -22.18
CA GLU A 183 -4.20 17.74 -23.22
C GLU A 183 -4.47 16.30 -22.74
N LYS A 184 -3.44 15.64 -22.18
CA LYS A 184 -3.57 14.27 -21.63
C LYS A 184 -4.54 14.18 -20.45
N CYS A 185 -4.70 15.26 -19.69
CA CYS A 185 -5.57 15.30 -18.52
C CYS A 185 -7.01 15.73 -18.83
N THR A 186 -7.23 16.46 -19.92
CA THR A 186 -8.56 16.97 -20.34
C THR A 186 -9.64 15.89 -20.33
N PRO A 187 -9.46 14.68 -20.91
CA PRO A 187 -10.48 13.63 -20.86
C PRO A 187 -10.87 13.22 -19.44
N LYS A 188 -9.91 13.20 -18.49
CA LYS A 188 -10.19 12.87 -17.09
C LYS A 188 -10.97 13.97 -16.38
N ILE A 189 -10.60 15.23 -16.64
CA ILE A 189 -11.29 16.41 -16.09
C ILE A 189 -12.74 16.43 -16.58
N LEU A 190 -12.96 16.23 -17.88
CA LEU A 190 -14.30 16.14 -18.46
C LEU A 190 -15.13 15.00 -17.86
N ALA A 191 -14.48 13.88 -17.51
CA ALA A 191 -15.11 12.77 -16.79
C ALA A 191 -15.28 13.00 -15.28
N GLY A 192 -14.96 14.17 -14.74
CA GLY A 192 -15.08 14.51 -13.32
C GLY A 192 -14.08 13.79 -12.40
N LYS A 193 -13.03 13.19 -12.96
CA LYS A 193 -12.04 12.39 -12.23
C LYS A 193 -10.84 13.24 -11.80
N GLY A 194 -10.24 12.90 -10.66
CA GLY A 194 -8.90 13.38 -10.29
C GLY A 194 -7.79 12.61 -11.01
N MET A 195 -6.57 13.15 -11.02
CA MET A 195 -5.41 12.48 -11.63
C MET A 195 -5.18 11.05 -11.14
N ASP A 196 -5.31 10.87 -9.82
CA ASP A 196 -5.05 9.61 -9.10
C ASP A 196 -6.32 8.78 -8.87
N ASP A 197 -7.48 9.20 -9.40
CA ASP A 197 -8.74 8.51 -9.12
C ASP A 197 -8.81 7.12 -9.75
N ALA A 198 -7.95 6.83 -10.74
CA ALA A 198 -7.72 5.47 -11.24
C ALA A 198 -7.13 4.53 -10.16
N TYR A 199 -6.46 5.08 -9.14
CA TYR A 199 -5.93 4.35 -7.98
C TYR A 199 -6.85 4.44 -6.74
N LYS A 200 -7.66 5.50 -6.62
CA LYS A 200 -8.52 5.77 -5.44
C LYS A 200 -9.88 5.09 -5.43
N THR A 201 -10.27 4.30 -6.44
CA THR A 201 -11.42 3.38 -6.31
C THR A 201 -11.23 2.27 -5.26
N SER A 202 -10.15 2.31 -4.48
CA SER A 202 -9.82 1.37 -3.41
C SER A 202 -9.95 1.92 -1.99
N SER A 203 -10.33 3.19 -1.78
CA SER A 203 -10.38 3.75 -0.42
C SER A 203 -11.49 4.78 -0.22
N SER A 204 -12.35 4.49 0.76
CA SER A 204 -13.44 5.30 1.34
C SER A 204 -14.71 5.46 0.50
N VAL A 205 -15.64 4.51 0.62
CA VAL A 205 -16.86 4.60 1.47
C VAL A 205 -17.37 3.16 1.65
N ARG A 206 -17.39 2.65 2.89
CA ARG A 206 -17.97 1.35 3.22
C ARG A 206 -19.42 1.60 3.65
N THR A 207 -20.32 1.72 2.68
CA THR A 207 -21.75 1.52 2.92
C THR A 207 -22.04 0.07 2.59
N VAL A 208 -22.56 -0.66 3.57
CA VAL A 208 -23.06 -2.03 3.36
C VAL A 208 -24.20 -1.94 2.36
N ARG A 209 -23.96 -2.37 1.12
CA ARG A 209 -25.01 -2.77 0.19
C ARG A 209 -24.69 -4.17 -0.29
N ALA A 210 -25.56 -5.09 0.11
CA ALA A 210 -25.65 -6.40 -0.51
C ALA A 210 -26.32 -6.22 -1.88
N ALA A 211 -25.55 -6.43 -2.95
CA ALA A 211 -26.04 -6.85 -4.25
C ALA A 211 -24.83 -7.31 -5.08
N THR A 212 -25.01 -8.44 -5.74
CA THR A 212 -24.13 -9.20 -6.64
C THR A 212 -23.41 -8.38 -7.72
N ASP A 213 -22.32 -7.70 -7.38
CA ASP A 213 -21.41 -7.14 -8.39
C ASP A 213 -20.35 -8.20 -8.77
N GLU A 214 -20.25 -8.48 -10.07
CA GLU A 214 -19.23 -9.36 -10.63
C GLU A 214 -17.82 -8.89 -10.21
N VAL A 215 -16.98 -9.84 -9.78
CA VAL A 215 -15.61 -9.53 -9.35
C VAL A 215 -14.83 -8.90 -10.51
N ARG A 216 -14.36 -7.67 -10.31
CA ARG A 216 -13.53 -6.95 -11.28
C ARG A 216 -12.27 -7.73 -11.64
N LEU A 217 -11.93 -7.80 -12.93
CA LEU A 217 -10.69 -8.40 -13.42
C LEU A 217 -9.62 -7.32 -13.67
N LEU A 218 -8.38 -7.59 -13.27
CA LEU A 218 -7.19 -6.80 -13.59
C LEU A 218 -6.68 -7.13 -15.01
N SER A 219 -5.69 -6.37 -15.47
CA SER A 219 -4.98 -6.67 -16.72
C SER A 219 -4.48 -8.12 -16.73
N GLY A 220 -4.77 -8.86 -17.80
CA GLY A 220 -4.47 -10.29 -17.90
C GLY A 220 -5.55 -11.22 -17.34
N GLY A 221 -6.72 -10.68 -16.95
CA GLY A 221 -7.86 -11.47 -16.51
C GLY A 221 -7.78 -11.94 -15.05
N ASN A 222 -6.94 -11.31 -14.23
CA ASN A 222 -6.73 -11.71 -12.85
C ASN A 222 -7.82 -11.17 -11.92
N PRO A 223 -8.54 -12.02 -11.17
CA PRO A 223 -9.57 -11.55 -10.24
C PRO A 223 -9.02 -10.57 -9.21
N GLN A 224 -9.67 -9.42 -9.08
CA GLN A 224 -9.36 -8.43 -8.06
C GLN A 224 -10.09 -8.80 -6.76
N ILE A 225 -9.44 -9.63 -5.94
CA ILE A 225 -9.96 -10.06 -4.64
C ILE A 225 -9.18 -9.36 -3.53
N ALA A 226 -9.93 -8.75 -2.61
CA ALA A 226 -9.38 -8.12 -1.42
C ALA A 226 -8.53 -9.13 -0.62
N LYS A 227 -7.47 -8.63 0.03
CA LYS A 227 -6.66 -9.45 0.91
C LYS A 227 -7.55 -10.09 1.98
N GLY A 228 -7.40 -11.39 2.18
CA GLY A 228 -8.11 -12.12 3.23
C GLY A 228 -7.42 -13.44 3.52
N ASP A 229 -7.48 -13.86 4.77
CA ASP A 229 -6.95 -15.15 5.21
C ASP A 229 -8.07 -16.20 5.24
N GLY A 230 -7.69 -17.46 5.03
CA GLY A 230 -8.61 -18.61 5.03
C GLY A 230 -9.17 -18.98 3.65
N ASP A 231 -10.09 -19.94 3.66
CA ASP A 231 -10.63 -20.56 2.44
C ASP A 231 -11.55 -19.64 1.63
N ALA A 232 -12.44 -18.91 2.31
CA ALA A 232 -13.42 -18.04 1.69
C ALA A 232 -12.85 -17.07 0.63
N PRO A 233 -11.77 -16.30 0.88
CA PRO A 233 -11.20 -15.42 -0.14
C PRO A 233 -10.57 -16.18 -1.32
N VAL A 234 -10.01 -17.38 -1.09
CA VAL A 234 -9.45 -18.23 -2.15
C VAL A 234 -10.57 -18.78 -3.04
N GLN A 235 -11.68 -19.24 -2.46
CA GLN A 235 -12.84 -19.69 -3.23
C GLN A 235 -13.50 -18.55 -4.01
N ALA A 236 -13.60 -17.35 -3.42
CA ALA A 236 -14.08 -16.16 -4.12
C ALA A 236 -13.19 -15.83 -5.34
N TYR A 237 -11.86 -15.96 -5.19
CA TYR A 237 -10.93 -15.80 -6.29
C TYR A 237 -11.14 -16.84 -7.39
N ILE A 238 -11.21 -18.13 -7.03
CA ILE A 238 -11.41 -19.22 -7.99
C ILE A 238 -12.75 -19.04 -8.72
N ALA A 239 -13.82 -18.72 -8.01
CA ALA A 239 -15.13 -18.46 -8.59
C ALA A 239 -15.14 -17.31 -9.60
N ALA A 240 -14.25 -16.33 -9.41
CA ALA A 240 -14.08 -15.18 -10.29
C ALA A 240 -13.09 -15.38 -11.45
N MET A 241 -12.31 -16.46 -11.47
CA MET A 241 -11.40 -16.74 -12.59
C MET A 241 -12.19 -16.87 -13.91
N PRO A 242 -11.72 -16.25 -15.01
CA PRO A 242 -12.48 -16.23 -16.26
C PRO A 242 -12.36 -17.54 -17.05
N GLY A 243 -13.48 -17.97 -17.65
CA GLY A 243 -13.53 -19.11 -18.58
C GLY A 243 -12.92 -20.40 -18.01
N TRP A 244 -12.14 -21.11 -18.84
CA TRP A 244 -11.46 -22.37 -18.50
C TRP A 244 -10.50 -22.26 -17.31
N LYS A 245 -10.00 -21.05 -17.00
CA LYS A 245 -9.08 -20.83 -15.88
C LYS A 245 -9.74 -21.12 -14.53
N LYS A 246 -11.08 -20.99 -14.44
CA LYS A 246 -11.87 -21.36 -13.27
C LYS A 246 -11.70 -22.83 -12.88
N ASP A 247 -11.79 -23.71 -13.86
CA ASP A 247 -11.66 -25.15 -13.62
C ASP A 247 -10.21 -25.53 -13.30
N VAL A 248 -9.23 -24.84 -13.88
CA VAL A 248 -7.82 -24.95 -13.48
C VAL A 248 -7.63 -24.54 -12.02
N GLY A 249 -8.20 -23.40 -11.60
CA GLY A 249 -8.16 -22.93 -10.22
C GLY A 249 -8.75 -23.93 -9.23
N ARG A 250 -9.92 -24.51 -9.54
CA ARG A 250 -10.57 -25.56 -8.74
C ARG A 250 -9.70 -26.80 -8.61
N LYS A 251 -9.12 -27.26 -9.73
CA LYS A 251 -8.24 -28.44 -9.74
C LYS A 251 -6.97 -28.20 -8.93
N LEU A 252 -6.36 -27.02 -9.06
CA LEU A 252 -5.18 -26.66 -8.29
C LEU A 252 -5.47 -26.62 -6.79
N ASP A 253 -6.50 -25.90 -6.33
CA ASP A 253 -6.86 -25.85 -4.90
C ASP A 253 -7.14 -27.25 -4.34
N ALA A 254 -7.95 -28.06 -5.04
CA ALA A 254 -8.24 -29.42 -4.62
C ALA A 254 -6.97 -30.29 -4.55
N LEU A 255 -6.08 -30.19 -5.54
CA LEU A 255 -4.83 -30.96 -5.57
C LEU A 255 -3.88 -30.54 -4.44
N ILE A 256 -3.75 -29.24 -4.19
CA ILE A 256 -2.88 -28.69 -3.14
C ILE A 256 -3.40 -29.11 -1.77
N MET A 257 -4.69 -28.91 -1.50
CA MET A 257 -5.29 -29.24 -0.20
C MET A 257 -5.35 -30.75 0.05
N ARG A 258 -5.52 -31.57 -0.99
CA ARG A 258 -5.40 -33.03 -0.86
C ARG A 258 -3.96 -33.46 -0.53
N THR A 259 -2.97 -32.78 -1.10
CA THR A 259 -1.55 -33.10 -0.92
C THR A 259 -1.02 -32.62 0.43
N VAL A 260 -1.46 -31.44 0.89
CA VAL A 260 -1.05 -30.80 2.14
C VAL A 260 -2.31 -30.30 2.87
N PRO A 261 -3.08 -31.17 3.55
CA PRO A 261 -4.34 -30.78 4.18
C PRO A 261 -4.21 -29.71 5.26
N LYS A 262 -3.02 -29.58 5.87
CA LYS A 262 -2.70 -28.57 6.88
C LYS A 262 -2.22 -27.24 6.30
N ALA A 263 -2.18 -27.10 4.98
CA ALA A 263 -1.75 -25.84 4.35
C ALA A 263 -2.72 -24.72 4.73
N HIS A 264 -2.18 -23.64 5.25
CA HIS A 264 -2.91 -22.39 5.38
C HIS A 264 -3.02 -21.72 4.01
N LYS A 265 -4.19 -21.16 3.71
CA LYS A 265 -4.45 -20.47 2.45
C LYS A 265 -4.96 -19.05 2.70
N ALA A 266 -4.61 -18.14 1.79
CA ALA A 266 -5.00 -16.74 1.84
C ALA A 266 -4.97 -16.13 0.44
N VAL A 267 -5.65 -15.00 0.25
CA VAL A 267 -5.41 -14.12 -0.90
C VAL A 267 -4.55 -12.94 -0.44
N LYS A 268 -3.40 -12.74 -1.10
CA LYS A 268 -2.55 -11.56 -0.91
C LYS A 268 -2.15 -11.00 -2.28
N TRP A 269 -2.21 -9.67 -2.44
CA TRP A 269 -1.95 -8.98 -3.71
C TRP A 269 -2.73 -9.56 -4.91
N ASN A 270 -4.00 -9.93 -4.70
CA ASN A 270 -4.84 -10.60 -5.70
C ASN A 270 -4.25 -11.95 -6.18
N THR A 271 -3.59 -12.69 -5.29
CA THR A 271 -3.01 -14.01 -5.57
C THR A 271 -3.41 -14.98 -4.45
N PRO A 272 -4.07 -16.10 -4.75
CA PRO A 272 -4.16 -17.23 -3.84
C PRO A 272 -2.77 -17.77 -3.50
N MET A 273 -2.48 -17.85 -2.21
CA MET A 273 -1.22 -18.33 -1.64
C MET A 273 -1.48 -19.50 -0.70
N TYR A 274 -0.57 -20.47 -0.69
CA TYR A 274 -0.60 -21.67 0.15
C TYR A 274 0.73 -21.80 0.88
N GLY A 275 0.65 -22.07 2.18
CA GLY A 275 1.81 -21.99 3.07
C GLY A 275 1.52 -22.55 4.45
N PHE A 276 2.45 -22.30 5.37
CA PHE A 276 2.22 -22.48 6.80
C PHE A 276 2.47 -21.16 7.51
N GLN A 277 1.66 -20.83 8.52
CA GLN A 277 1.73 -19.53 9.22
C GLN A 277 3.15 -19.21 9.70
N ASP A 278 3.87 -20.20 10.22
CA ASP A 278 5.21 -20.01 10.79
C ASP A 278 6.36 -20.35 9.83
N GLN A 279 6.06 -20.85 8.62
CA GLN A 279 7.09 -21.24 7.64
C GLN A 279 7.09 -20.37 6.39
N GLY A 280 5.99 -19.66 6.10
CA GLY A 280 5.82 -18.83 4.91
C GLY A 280 5.04 -19.55 3.80
N TRP A 281 5.00 -18.93 2.62
CA TRP A 281 4.23 -19.40 1.46
C TRP A 281 5.11 -20.26 0.56
N PHE A 282 4.68 -21.48 0.23
CA PHE A 282 5.45 -22.35 -0.66
C PHE A 282 5.00 -22.24 -2.12
N LEU A 283 3.74 -21.85 -2.37
CA LEU A 283 3.25 -21.56 -3.73
C LEU A 283 2.11 -20.53 -3.78
N GLY A 284 1.86 -20.00 -4.97
CA GLY A 284 0.64 -19.25 -5.30
C GLY A 284 0.33 -19.33 -6.81
N PHE A 285 -0.86 -18.89 -7.23
CA PHE A 285 -1.19 -18.88 -8.66
C PHE A 285 -1.95 -17.63 -9.12
N HIS A 286 -1.79 -17.25 -10.39
CA HIS A 286 -2.30 -16.00 -10.95
C HIS A 286 -2.82 -16.22 -12.39
N CYS A 287 -3.91 -15.56 -12.78
CA CYS A 287 -4.38 -15.58 -14.19
C CYS A 287 -3.59 -14.57 -15.02
N ILE A 288 -2.98 -15.03 -16.11
CA ILE A 288 -2.41 -14.20 -17.16
C ILE A 288 -3.27 -14.42 -18.41
N THR A 289 -3.27 -13.48 -19.38
CA THR A 289 -4.18 -13.53 -20.55
C THR A 289 -4.27 -14.92 -21.17
N GLU A 290 -3.12 -15.56 -21.41
CA GLU A 290 -3.02 -16.84 -22.13
C GLU A 290 -2.86 -18.08 -21.23
N TYR A 291 -2.62 -17.93 -19.93
CA TYR A 291 -2.30 -19.07 -19.05
C TYR A 291 -2.62 -18.80 -17.56
N VAL A 292 -2.75 -19.87 -16.78
CA VAL A 292 -2.64 -19.81 -15.32
C VAL A 292 -1.19 -20.04 -14.95
N LYS A 293 -0.59 -19.08 -14.24
CA LYS A 293 0.77 -19.16 -13.74
C LYS A 293 0.78 -19.70 -12.32
N VAL A 294 1.37 -20.88 -12.11
CA VAL A 294 1.66 -21.42 -10.77
C VAL A 294 3.10 -21.03 -10.42
N ALA A 295 3.29 -20.36 -9.29
CA ALA A 295 4.59 -19.94 -8.79
C ALA A 295 5.00 -20.79 -7.58
N PHE A 296 6.18 -21.42 -7.69
CA PHE A 296 6.84 -22.10 -6.57
C PHE A 296 7.99 -21.21 -6.11
N TYR A 297 7.92 -20.72 -4.87
CA TYR A 297 8.83 -19.67 -4.41
C TYR A 297 10.28 -20.14 -4.18
N TYR A 298 10.47 -21.44 -3.96
CA TYR A 298 11.75 -22.14 -4.00
C TYR A 298 11.75 -23.20 -5.11
N GLY A 299 11.14 -22.86 -6.24
CA GLY A 299 11.00 -23.74 -7.40
C GLY A 299 12.34 -24.26 -7.96
N SER A 300 13.44 -23.52 -7.80
CA SER A 300 14.77 -23.97 -8.26
C SER A 300 15.32 -25.17 -7.48
N SER A 301 14.71 -25.50 -6.34
CA SER A 301 15.08 -26.62 -5.47
C SER A 301 14.14 -27.82 -5.60
N LEU A 302 13.20 -27.79 -6.56
CA LEU A 302 12.28 -28.89 -6.82
C LEU A 302 12.82 -29.78 -7.94
N GLU A 303 12.50 -31.07 -7.87
CA GLU A 303 12.89 -32.09 -8.83
C GLU A 303 11.67 -32.83 -9.41
N PRO A 304 11.46 -32.83 -10.74
CA PRO A 304 12.22 -32.04 -11.72
C PRO A 304 11.98 -30.54 -11.52
N MET A 305 12.88 -29.68 -11.97
CA MET A 305 12.73 -28.24 -11.79
C MET A 305 11.58 -27.69 -12.67
N PRO A 306 10.61 -26.91 -12.15
CA PRO A 306 9.55 -26.31 -12.96
C PRO A 306 10.14 -25.47 -14.10
N PRO A 307 9.60 -25.57 -15.32
CA PRO A 307 10.35 -25.23 -16.54
C PRO A 307 10.59 -23.73 -16.75
N VAL A 308 9.74 -22.85 -16.20
CA VAL A 308 9.81 -21.42 -16.49
C VAL A 308 10.59 -20.66 -15.42
N GLY A 309 11.55 -19.84 -15.84
CA GLY A 309 12.38 -19.02 -14.95
C GLY A 309 11.70 -17.75 -14.43
N SER A 310 12.23 -17.19 -13.34
CA SER A 310 11.82 -15.91 -12.76
C SER A 310 13.00 -14.94 -12.69
N LYS A 311 12.71 -13.64 -12.59
CA LYS A 311 13.71 -12.61 -12.23
C LYS A 311 14.23 -12.81 -10.80
N GLN A 312 13.47 -13.48 -9.93
CA GLN A 312 13.92 -13.86 -8.59
C GLN A 312 14.62 -15.22 -8.66
N LYS A 313 15.86 -15.28 -8.16
CA LYS A 313 16.78 -16.43 -8.30
C LYS A 313 16.15 -17.80 -7.98
N ASN A 314 15.34 -17.89 -6.93
CA ASN A 314 14.83 -19.17 -6.42
C ASN A 314 13.43 -19.52 -6.94
N VAL A 315 12.73 -18.57 -7.57
CA VAL A 315 11.33 -18.76 -7.97
C VAL A 315 11.29 -19.41 -9.34
N ARG A 316 10.47 -20.45 -9.49
CA ARG A 316 10.15 -21.04 -10.80
C ARG A 316 8.65 -21.07 -11.02
N TYR A 317 8.26 -21.04 -12.28
CA TYR A 317 6.86 -21.08 -12.68
C TYR A 317 6.53 -22.35 -13.47
N TYR A 318 5.27 -22.73 -13.36
CA TYR A 318 4.62 -23.67 -14.25
C TYR A 318 3.40 -22.97 -14.86
N HIS A 319 3.36 -22.89 -16.19
CA HIS A 319 2.25 -22.26 -16.92
C HIS A 319 1.33 -23.35 -17.44
N ILE A 320 0.03 -23.16 -17.23
CA ILE A 320 -1.02 -24.05 -17.72
C ILE A 320 -1.82 -23.25 -18.73
N HIS A 321 -1.81 -23.68 -19.99
CA HIS A 321 -2.55 -23.08 -21.10
C HIS A 321 -3.92 -23.74 -21.30
N GLU A 322 -4.75 -23.13 -22.15
CA GLU A 322 -6.05 -23.67 -22.50
C GLU A 322 -5.90 -25.01 -23.22
N GLY A 323 -6.63 -26.03 -22.77
CA GLY A 323 -6.54 -27.38 -23.32
C GLY A 323 -5.43 -28.26 -22.73
N ASP A 324 -4.49 -27.69 -21.95
CA ASP A 324 -3.46 -28.46 -21.28
C ASP A 324 -4.09 -29.44 -20.27
N ARG A 325 -3.56 -30.67 -20.25
CA ARG A 325 -3.82 -31.61 -19.17
C ARG A 325 -2.84 -31.33 -18.03
N ILE A 326 -3.37 -31.03 -16.86
CA ILE A 326 -2.56 -30.91 -15.65
C ILE A 326 -2.01 -32.29 -15.30
N ASP A 327 -0.69 -32.46 -15.34
CA ASP A 327 -0.04 -33.67 -14.82
C ASP A 327 -0.13 -33.65 -13.28
N GLU A 328 -1.17 -34.30 -12.76
CA GLU A 328 -1.42 -34.35 -11.33
C GLU A 328 -0.27 -35.00 -10.55
N LYS A 329 0.44 -35.98 -11.13
CA LYS A 329 1.57 -36.63 -10.44
C LYS A 329 2.72 -35.65 -10.30
N LEU A 330 3.05 -34.94 -11.37
CA LEU A 330 4.11 -33.94 -11.38
C LEU A 330 3.81 -32.79 -10.41
N VAL A 331 2.60 -32.21 -10.50
CA VAL A 331 2.20 -31.10 -9.62
C VAL A 331 2.11 -31.55 -8.16
N THR A 332 1.61 -32.76 -7.87
CA THR A 332 1.65 -33.33 -6.51
C THR A 332 3.08 -33.45 -6.01
N GLY A 333 4.01 -33.94 -6.85
CA GLY A 333 5.43 -34.04 -6.53
C GLY A 333 6.02 -32.69 -6.12
N TRP A 334 5.76 -31.65 -6.92
CA TRP A 334 6.20 -30.28 -6.62
C TRP A 334 5.58 -29.72 -5.35
N VAL A 335 4.27 -29.90 -5.13
CA VAL A 335 3.60 -29.42 -3.91
C VAL A 335 4.18 -30.10 -2.66
N LYS A 336 4.41 -31.42 -2.70
CA LYS A 336 5.04 -32.15 -1.58
C LYS A 336 6.44 -31.66 -1.26
N GLN A 337 7.24 -31.39 -2.29
CA GLN A 337 8.61 -30.89 -2.11
C GLN A 337 8.60 -29.45 -1.60
N ALA A 338 7.81 -28.58 -2.22
CA ALA A 338 7.71 -27.16 -1.85
C ALA A 338 7.24 -26.98 -0.41
N ALA A 339 6.32 -27.82 0.08
CA ALA A 339 5.83 -27.79 1.46
C ALA A 339 6.89 -28.22 2.51
N LYS A 340 8.00 -28.83 2.09
CA LYS A 340 9.14 -29.17 2.98
C LYS A 340 10.22 -28.10 3.02
N LEU A 341 10.17 -27.14 2.11
CA LEU A 341 11.14 -26.06 2.02
C LEU A 341 10.70 -24.88 2.90
N PRO A 342 11.63 -24.02 3.34
CA PRO A 342 11.26 -22.74 3.94
C PRO A 342 10.34 -22.00 2.97
N GLY A 343 9.19 -21.54 3.47
CA GLY A 343 8.27 -20.75 2.66
C GLY A 343 8.81 -19.34 2.47
N TRP A 344 8.36 -18.70 1.39
CA TRP A 344 8.63 -17.30 1.14
C TRP A 344 7.92 -16.41 2.16
N ARG A 345 8.69 -15.49 2.73
CA ARG A 345 8.23 -14.48 3.69
C ARG A 345 8.54 -13.11 3.09
N MET A 346 7.70 -12.13 3.40
CA MET A 346 7.84 -10.75 2.92
C MET A 346 8.67 -9.90 3.88
#